data_AF-A0A2E8EYP8-F1
#
_entry.id   AF-A0A2E8EYP8-F1
#
_cell.length_a   1.000
_cell.length_b   1.000
_cell.length_c   1.000
_cell.angle_alpha   90.00
_cell.angle_beta   90.00
_cell.angle_gamma   90.00
#
_symmetry.space_group_name_H-M   'P 1'
#
loop_
_entity.id
_entity.type
_entity.pdbx_description
1 polymer ?
#
loop_
_entity_poly.entity_id
_entity_poly.type
_entity_poly.pdbx_seq_one_letter_code
_entity_poly.pdbx_strand_id
1 'polypeptide(L)' 'MERAILDAILRKGLWVFIVLAILTAGEYVLAVTMKQGNLPYMVVMNIVDAALILYFFMHFAQLWGKEE' A
#
# COMPACT_ATOMS: atom_id res chain seq x y z
N MET A 1 -17.45 15.76 -17.08
CA MET A 1 -16.27 16.17 -16.30
C MET A 1 -16.13 15.29 -15.04
N GLU A 2 -17.19 15.16 -14.24
CA GLU A 2 -17.22 14.34 -13.01
C GLU A 2 -16.83 12.86 -13.21
N ARG A 3 -17.34 12.19 -14.26
CA ARG A 3 -16.96 10.78 -14.56
C ARG A 3 -15.47 10.58 -14.81
N ALA A 4 -14.81 11.51 -15.52
CA ALA A 4 -13.38 11.41 -15.82
C ALA A 4 -12.51 11.53 -14.56
N ILE A 5 -12.96 12.29 -13.56
CA ILE A 5 -12.28 12.45 -12.27
C ILE A 5 -12.42 11.15 -11.45
N LEU A 6 -13.62 10.58 -11.40
CA LEU A 6 -13.88 9.30 -10.73
C LEU A 6 -13.05 8.17 -11.34
N ASP A 7 -12.97 8.09 -12.67
CA ASP A 7 -12.17 7.10 -13.38
C ASP A 7 -10.67 7.23 -13.06
N ALA A 8 -10.16 8.47 -12.94
CA ALA A 8 -8.77 8.73 -12.58
C ALA A 8 -8.45 8.32 -11.14
N ILE A 9 -9.35 8.62 -10.19
CA ILE A 9 -9.22 8.22 -8.78
C ILE A 9 -9.24 6.69 -8.66
N LEU A 10 -10.19 6.04 -9.33
CA LEU A 10 -10.32 4.58 -9.32
C LEU A 10 -9.07 3.91 -9.92
N ARG A 11 -8.57 4.44 -11.03
CA ARG A 11 -7.34 3.96 -11.68
C ARG A 11 -6.13 4.09 -10.76
N LYS A 12 -6.00 5.21 -10.04
CA LYS A 12 -4.92 5.41 -9.07
C LYS A 12 -5.01 4.40 -7.92
N GLY A 13 -6.20 4.21 -7.34
CA GLY A 13 -6.43 3.22 -6.29
C GLY A 13 -6.11 1.78 -6.75
N LEU A 14 -6.52 1.43 -7.97
CA LEU A 14 -6.24 0.11 -8.57
C LEU A 14 -4.74 -0.12 -8.76
N TRP A 15 -3.99 0.87 -9.23
CA TRP A 15 -2.53 0.75 -9.35
C TRP A 15 -1.84 0.54 -8.00
N VAL A 16 -2.24 1.29 -6.96
CA VAL A 16 -1.66 1.10 -5.63
C VAL A 16 -2.04 -0.26 -5.06
N PHE A 17 -3.27 -0.72 -5.28
CA PHE A 17 -3.69 -2.07 -4.90
C PHE A 17 -2.84 -3.16 -5.55
N ILE A 18 -2.55 -3.02 -6.85
CA ILE A 18 -1.68 -3.98 -7.57
C ILE A 18 -0.27 -3.98 -6.96
N VAL A 19 0.29 -2.80 -6.65
CA VAL A 19 1.62 -2.70 -6.01
C VAL A 19 1.63 -3.39 -4.64
N LEU A 20 0.63 -3.13 -3.80
CA LEU A 20 0.48 -3.79 -2.51
C LEU A 20 0.36 -5.31 -2.66
N ALA A 21 -0.45 -5.79 -3.61
CA ALA A 21 -0.60 -7.22 -3.87
C ALA A 21 0.74 -7.88 -4.27
N ILE A 22 1.57 -7.19 -5.06
CA ILE A 22 2.91 -7.68 -5.43
C ILE A 22 3.84 -7.71 -4.21
N LEU A 23 3.83 -6.67 -3.38
CA LEU A 23 4.65 -6.61 -2.16
C LEU A 23 4.27 -7.74 -1.19
N THR A 24 2.98 -7.93 -0.93
CA THR A 24 2.47 -9.02 -0.09
C THR A 24 2.82 -10.40 -0.66
N ALA A 25 2.74 -10.58 -1.99
CA ALA A 25 3.17 -11.83 -2.61
C ALA A 25 4.68 -12.07 -2.42
N GLY A 26 5.49 -11.03 -2.55
CA GLY A 26 6.93 -11.08 -2.27
C GLY A 26 7.23 -11.43 -0.82
N GLU A 27 6.50 -10.85 0.13
CA GLU A 27 6.60 -11.17 1.55
C GLU A 27 6.26 -12.63 1.82
N TYR A 28 5.17 -13.14 1.24
CA TYR A 28 4.80 -14.54 1.38
C TYR A 28 5.90 -15.47 0.85
N VAL A 29 6.45 -15.18 -0.33
CA VAL A 29 7.57 -15.96 -0.90
C VAL A 29 8.79 -15.93 0.02
N LEU A 30 9.15 -14.77 0.57
CA LEU A 30 10.28 -14.65 1.49
C LEU A 30 10.03 -15.41 2.79
N ALA A 31 8.82 -15.34 3.33
CA ALA A 31 8.43 -16.05 4.54
C ALA A 31 8.50 -17.58 4.38
N VAL A 32 8.12 -18.12 3.22
CA VAL A 32 8.18 -19.57 2.97
C VAL A 32 9.57 -20.07 2.57
N THR A 33 10.41 -19.23 1.97
CA THR A 33 11.76 -19.62 1.51
C THR A 33 12.82 -19.48 2.58
N MET A 34 12.72 -18.48 3.46
CA MET A 34 13.70 -18.23 4.52
C MET A 34 13.23 -18.78 5.87
N LYS A 35 13.83 -19.90 6.30
CA LYS A 35 13.47 -20.57 7.56
C LYS A 35 13.97 -19.87 8.83
N GLN A 36 15.01 -19.03 8.73
CA GLN A 36 15.59 -18.26 9.83
C GLN A 36 16.10 -16.91 9.31
N GLY A 37 16.04 -15.86 10.15
CA GLY A 37 16.58 -14.53 9.81
C GLY A 37 15.72 -13.68 8.86
N ASN A 38 14.48 -14.08 8.58
CA ASN A 38 13.55 -13.32 7.72
C ASN A 38 12.90 -12.11 8.42
N LEU A 39 12.91 -12.09 9.76
CA LEU A 39 12.22 -11.10 10.59
C LEU A 39 12.54 -9.63 10.20
N PRO A 40 13.80 -9.22 10.00
CA PRO A 40 14.11 -7.84 9.64
C PRO A 40 13.54 -7.44 8.27
N TYR A 41 13.57 -8.35 7.30
CA TYR A 41 13.04 -8.12 5.96
C TYR A 41 11.51 -7.97 5.98
N MET A 42 10.84 -8.82 6.76
CA MET A 42 9.38 -8.74 6.93
C MET A 42 8.97 -7.45 7.64
N VAL A 43 9.73 -6.99 8.64
CA VAL A 43 9.45 -5.72 9.31
C VAL A 43 9.56 -4.54 8.34
N VAL A 44 10.62 -4.48 7.53
CA VAL A 44 10.80 -3.40 6.56
C VAL A 44 9.69 -3.41 5.50
N MET A 45 9.34 -4.58 4.96
CA MET A 45 8.24 -4.68 3.98
C MET A 45 6.90 -4.26 4.58
N ASN A 46 6.56 -4.72 5.78
CA ASN A 46 5.31 -4.34 6.44
C ASN A 46 5.23 -2.84 6.77
N ILE A 47 6.35 -2.18 7.08
CA ILE A 47 6.39 -0.72 7.24
C ILE A 47 6.07 -0.02 5.92
N VAL A 48 6.62 -0.50 4.81
CA VAL A 48 6.34 0.05 3.47
C VAL A 48 4.88 -0.15 3.09
N ASP A 49 4.33 -1.35 3.30
CA ASP A 49 2.92 -1.65 3.03
C ASP A 49 1.99 -0.78 3.89
N ALA A 50 2.26 -0.66 5.19
CA ALA A 50 1.51 0.20 6.08
C ALA A 50 1.56 1.67 5.63
N ALA A 51 2.73 2.18 5.21
CA ALA A 51 2.86 3.55 4.71
C ALA A 51 2.05 3.79 3.43
N LEU A 52 2.07 2.84 2.48
CA LEU A 52 1.29 2.91 1.25
C LEU A 52 -0.21 2.88 1.53
N ILE A 53 -0.66 2.00 2.43
CA ILE A 53 -2.06 1.93 2.86
C ILE A 53 -2.47 3.23 3.55
N LEU A 54 -1.65 3.75 4.47
CA LEU A 54 -1.93 4.99 5.21
C LEU A 54 -2.01 6.22 4.29
N TYR A 55 -1.18 6.28 3.25
CA TYR A 55 -1.12 7.42 2.34
C TYR A 55 -2.21 7.38 1.26
N PHE A 56 -2.50 6.21 0.69
CA PHE A 56 -3.39 6.08 -0.46
C PHE A 56 -4.80 5.59 -0.13
N PHE A 57 -4.97 4.77 0.91
CA PHE A 57 -6.26 4.15 1.25
C PHE A 57 -6.89 4.75 2.51
N MET A 58 -6.12 4.93 3.57
CA MET A 58 -6.62 5.66 4.73
C MET A 58 -6.62 7.15 4.42
N HIS A 59 -7.77 7.80 4.60
CA HIS A 59 -7.94 9.23 4.39
C HIS A 59 -7.18 10.10 5.43
N PHE A 60 -6.10 9.61 6.04
CA PHE A 60 -5.32 10.35 7.04
C PHE A 60 -4.70 11.62 6.44
N ALA A 61 -4.23 11.56 5.19
CA ALA A 61 -3.78 12.74 4.45
C ALA A 61 -4.91 13.77 4.19
N GLN A 62 -6.16 13.32 4.08
CA GLN A 62 -7.31 14.20 3.92
C GLN A 62 -7.85 14.75 5.25
N LEU A 63 -7.63 14.05 6.37
CA LEU A 63 -7.96 14.52 7.72
C LEU A 63 -7.00 15.64 8.18
N TRP A 64 -5.72 15.57 7.79
CA TRP A 64 -4.74 16.64 8.09
C TRP A 64 -4.89 17.87 7.18
N GLY A 65 -5.57 17.74 6.04
CA GLY A 65 -5.86 18.83 5.11
C GLY A 65 -7.25 19.44 5.24
N LYS A 66 -7.98 19.14 6.33
CA LYS A 66 -9.32 19.68 6.61
C LYS A 66 -9.31 20.72 7.74
N GLU A 67 -8.18 21.42 7.87
CA GLU A 67 -8.11 22.75 8.46
C GLU A 67 -7.87 23.74 7.32
N GLU A 68 -8.93 24.00 6.55
CA GLU A 68 -9.25 25.26 5.83
C GLU A 68 -10.54 25.07 5.00
#